data_AF-A0A5N7AFS1-F1
#
_entry.id   AF-A0A5N7AFS1-F1
#
_cell.length_a   1.000
_cell.length_b   1.000
_cell.length_c   1.000
_cell.angle_alpha   90.00
_cell.angle_beta   90.00
_cell.angle_gamma   90.00
#
_symmetry.space_group_name_H-M   'P 1'
#
loop_
_entity.id
_entity.type
_entity.pdbx_description
1 polymer ?
#
loop_
_entity_poly.entity_id
_entity_poly.type
_entity_poly.pdbx_seq_one_letter_code
_entity_poly.pdbx_strand_id
1 'polypeptide(L)'
;MAVAKVLLPSLSLFVFYAIFYYADINGLRALGEQYIASGALPGTNEPLRTIYTGIEPIDHLLTTLTAFFWPTTDGSNPSLLLHSIAFSGTFGSAWVLITLEAWRKGNAWTIAAFPMIFGLTAQVLTFAFAAPLYCFFHLITSRTAKNPTPDNLRISRAITNTLPLVFILGYMVPTQLLILPISEHITFDLKQIFIAIWQPWPAYVSILLTLIYTITTPFTSSDSTTPTSERKSLSSLRWVYAFAFGNTALTHLVSWIISLASVLVPGIFSGEFVDALHPGRVFEVPIPWEDPVRTVASVGHGVHAFLRWDYIIGSLGVLVWAGSLYAAAQRGVYGRVGWLGLFGKAVLLSIFVGPVGAAVELMWEREELVLAKRGSIENRKKDS
;
A
#
# COMPACT_ATOMS: atom_id res chain seq x y z
N MET A 1 16.38 2.73 14.58
CA MET A 1 16.05 4.01 13.92
C MET A 1 17.18 4.56 13.05
N ALA A 2 18.45 4.64 13.50
CA ALA A 2 19.54 5.16 12.65
C ALA A 2 19.67 4.41 11.30
N VAL A 3 19.70 3.07 11.34
CA VAL A 3 19.72 2.23 10.12
C VAL A 3 18.54 2.52 9.20
N ALA A 4 17.32 2.61 9.73
CA ALA A 4 16.12 2.89 8.93
C ALA A 4 16.16 4.28 8.27
N LYS A 5 16.78 5.28 8.92
CA LYS A 5 16.94 6.62 8.32
C LYS A 5 17.90 6.65 7.12
N VAL A 6 18.77 5.65 6.99
CA VAL A 6 19.62 5.47 5.81
C VAL A 6 18.94 4.55 4.80
N LEU A 7 18.41 3.41 5.26
CA LEU A 7 17.82 2.40 4.39
C LEU A 7 16.59 2.88 3.63
N LEU A 8 15.68 3.62 4.28
CA LEU A 8 14.44 4.09 3.65
C LEU A 8 14.66 5.03 2.44
N PRO A 9 15.49 6.09 2.51
CA PRO A 9 15.80 6.88 1.34
C PRO A 9 16.62 6.10 0.31
N SER A 10 17.50 5.18 0.72
CA SER A 10 18.20 4.28 -0.22
C SER A 10 17.24 3.39 -1.00
N LEU A 11 16.21 2.83 -0.36
CA LEU A 11 15.15 2.05 -1.03
C LEU A 11 14.39 2.90 -2.05
N SER A 12 14.02 4.14 -1.67
CA SER A 12 13.35 5.09 -2.56
C SER A 12 14.22 5.41 -3.78
N LEU A 13 15.52 5.65 -3.60
CA LEU A 13 16.46 5.91 -4.70
C LEU A 13 16.72 4.66 -5.57
N PHE A 14 16.72 3.47 -4.98
CA PHE A 14 16.95 2.22 -5.70
C PHE A 14 15.88 1.93 -6.76
N VAL A 15 14.69 2.52 -6.63
CA VAL A 15 13.62 2.47 -7.65
C VAL A 15 14.10 2.95 -9.02
N PHE A 16 14.94 3.98 -9.09
CA PHE A 16 15.46 4.47 -10.38
C PHE A 16 16.26 3.41 -11.12
N TYR A 17 16.92 2.50 -10.39
CA TYR A 17 17.65 1.38 -10.97
C TYR A 17 16.74 0.16 -11.20
N ALA A 18 16.10 -0.34 -10.15
CA ALA A 18 15.38 -1.62 -10.20
C ALA A 18 14.04 -1.57 -10.96
N ILE A 19 13.46 -0.38 -11.11
CA ILE A 19 12.17 -0.19 -11.79
C ILE A 19 12.37 0.59 -13.08
N PHE A 20 12.81 1.85 -13.01
CA PHE A 20 12.84 2.72 -14.19
C PHE A 20 13.92 2.32 -15.20
N TYR A 21 15.19 2.24 -14.77
CA TYR A 21 16.26 1.76 -15.64
C TYR A 21 16.00 0.33 -16.12
N TYR A 22 15.52 -0.55 -15.24
CA TYR A 22 15.18 -1.91 -15.66
C TYR A 22 14.09 -1.95 -16.75
N ALA A 23 13.05 -1.11 -16.65
CA ALA A 23 12.01 -0.97 -17.67
C ALA A 23 12.55 -0.45 -19.02
N ASP A 24 13.67 0.28 -19.02
CA ASP A 24 14.36 0.66 -20.26
C ASP A 24 15.07 -0.54 -20.88
N ILE A 25 15.93 -1.20 -20.10
CA ILE A 25 16.80 -2.26 -20.62
C ILE A 25 16.07 -3.57 -20.90
N ASN A 26 14.92 -3.81 -20.27
CA ASN A 26 14.10 -5.00 -20.54
C ASN A 26 13.12 -4.80 -21.72
N GLY A 27 12.98 -3.57 -22.24
CA GLY A 27 12.13 -3.24 -23.38
C GLY A 27 10.69 -2.80 -23.05
N LEU A 28 10.27 -2.79 -21.77
CA LEU A 28 8.93 -2.35 -21.36
C LEU A 28 8.63 -0.93 -21.86
N ARG A 29 9.56 0.02 -21.69
CA ARG A 29 9.30 1.41 -22.07
C ARG A 29 9.07 1.57 -23.58
N ALA A 30 9.92 0.95 -24.38
CA ALA A 30 9.79 0.95 -25.83
C ALA A 30 8.46 0.33 -26.30
N LEU A 31 8.04 -0.79 -25.68
CA LEU A 31 6.74 -1.41 -25.98
C LEU A 31 5.56 -0.50 -25.60
N GLY A 32 5.62 0.14 -24.42
CA GLY A 32 4.58 1.06 -23.97
C GLY A 32 4.44 2.28 -24.91
N GLU A 33 5.55 2.89 -25.28
CA GLU A 33 5.60 4.00 -26.23
C GLU A 33 5.05 3.60 -27.61
N GLN A 34 5.35 2.38 -28.07
CA GLN A 34 4.84 1.86 -29.34
C GLN A 34 3.30 1.76 -29.33
N TYR A 35 2.69 1.23 -28.27
CA TYR A 35 1.22 1.12 -28.17
C TYR A 35 0.53 2.48 -28.05
N ILE A 36 1.12 3.41 -27.30
CA ILE A 36 0.61 4.77 -27.19
C ILE A 36 0.67 5.46 -28.56
N ALA A 37 1.80 5.33 -29.28
CA ALA A 37 1.97 5.90 -30.61
C ALA A 37 1.03 5.27 -31.65
N SER A 38 0.72 3.98 -31.54
CA SER A 38 -0.24 3.32 -32.43
C SER A 38 -1.70 3.65 -32.11
N GLY A 39 -1.98 4.29 -30.97
CA GLY A 39 -3.35 4.59 -30.53
C GLY A 39 -4.17 3.34 -30.20
N ALA A 40 -3.51 2.23 -29.84
CA ALA A 40 -4.15 0.94 -29.58
C ALA A 40 -3.86 0.46 -28.16
N LEU A 41 -4.85 -0.19 -27.54
CA LEU A 41 -4.69 -0.81 -26.24
C LEU A 41 -3.66 -1.97 -26.30
N PRO A 42 -2.80 -2.13 -25.29
CA PRO A 42 -1.80 -3.20 -25.30
C PRO A 42 -2.42 -4.59 -25.45
N GLY A 43 -1.91 -5.35 -26.42
CA GLY A 43 -2.38 -6.71 -26.71
C GLY A 43 -3.73 -6.80 -27.43
N THR A 44 -4.30 -5.68 -27.88
CA THR A 44 -5.58 -5.67 -28.62
C THR A 44 -5.52 -4.74 -29.84
N ASN A 45 -6.59 -4.73 -30.64
CA ASN A 45 -6.78 -3.77 -31.74
C ASN A 45 -7.77 -2.65 -31.36
N GLU A 46 -8.10 -2.54 -30.07
CA GLU A 46 -9.10 -1.58 -29.59
C GLU A 46 -8.47 -0.18 -29.40
N PRO A 47 -9.22 0.90 -29.64
CA PRO A 47 -8.69 2.25 -29.50
C PRO A 47 -8.25 2.57 -28.07
N LEU A 48 -7.05 3.13 -27.94
CA LEU A 48 -6.59 3.74 -26.70
C LEU A 48 -7.25 5.10 -26.52
N ARG A 49 -7.92 5.31 -25.39
CA ARG A 49 -8.49 6.60 -25.02
C ARG A 49 -7.36 7.58 -24.73
N THR A 50 -7.37 8.71 -25.43
CA THR A 50 -6.37 9.79 -25.27
C THR A 50 -6.93 11.08 -24.70
N ILE A 51 -8.25 11.18 -24.54
CA ILE A 51 -8.94 12.35 -24.00
C ILE A 51 -9.83 11.89 -22.84
N TYR A 52 -9.58 12.46 -21.65
CA TYR A 52 -10.32 12.14 -20.43
C TYR A 52 -10.96 13.40 -19.84
N THR A 53 -10.18 14.47 -19.74
CA THR A 53 -10.53 15.74 -19.10
C THR A 53 -10.51 16.92 -20.05
N GLY A 54 -9.82 16.79 -21.20
CA GLY A 54 -9.54 17.88 -22.14
C GLY A 54 -8.31 18.70 -21.78
N ILE A 55 -7.60 18.36 -20.69
CA ILE A 55 -6.35 19.02 -20.28
C ILE A 55 -5.18 18.14 -20.72
N GLU A 56 -4.46 18.56 -21.76
CA GLU A 56 -3.45 17.74 -22.45
C GLU A 56 -2.43 17.06 -21.51
N PRO A 57 -1.78 17.73 -20.54
CA PRO A 57 -0.84 17.04 -19.64
C PRO A 57 -1.50 15.96 -18.76
N ILE A 58 -2.74 16.19 -18.34
CA ILE A 58 -3.49 15.23 -17.50
C ILE A 58 -3.92 14.04 -18.36
N ASP A 59 -4.41 14.32 -19.56
CA ASP A 59 -4.89 13.30 -20.48
C ASP A 59 -3.72 12.42 -20.98
N HIS A 60 -2.56 13.00 -21.26
CA HIS A 60 -1.34 12.24 -21.58
C HIS A 60 -0.90 11.32 -20.44
N LEU A 61 -0.92 11.83 -19.19
CA LEU A 61 -0.61 11.03 -18.01
C LEU A 61 -1.60 9.86 -17.84
N LEU A 62 -2.90 10.13 -17.93
CA LEU A 62 -3.94 9.11 -17.79
C LEU A 62 -3.89 8.07 -18.91
N THR A 63 -3.57 8.49 -20.13
CA THR A 63 -3.35 7.59 -21.29
C THR A 63 -2.19 6.65 -21.01
N THR A 64 -1.05 7.19 -20.54
CA THR A 64 0.15 6.41 -20.22
C THR A 64 -0.13 5.41 -19.11
N LEU A 65 -0.76 5.85 -18.02
CA LEU A 65 -1.15 4.99 -16.90
C LEU A 65 -2.17 3.94 -17.33
N THR A 66 -3.10 4.28 -18.23
CA THR A 66 -4.08 3.32 -18.75
C THR A 66 -3.41 2.23 -19.56
N ALA A 67 -2.49 2.56 -20.47
CA ALA A 67 -1.73 1.57 -21.21
C ALA A 67 -0.90 0.67 -20.27
N PHE A 68 -0.30 1.23 -19.22
CA PHE A 68 0.46 0.47 -18.23
C PHE A 68 -0.43 -0.49 -17.42
N PHE A 69 -1.56 -0.02 -16.89
CA PHE A 69 -2.41 -0.81 -15.99
C PHE A 69 -3.41 -1.72 -16.72
N TRP A 70 -3.71 -1.49 -18.00
CA TRP A 70 -4.59 -2.34 -18.80
C TRP A 70 -4.30 -3.86 -18.67
N PRO A 71 -3.08 -4.36 -18.96
CA PRO A 71 -2.77 -5.79 -18.88
C PRO A 71 -2.85 -6.37 -17.47
N THR A 72 -2.96 -5.54 -16.42
CA THR A 72 -3.12 -6.03 -15.05
C THR A 72 -4.53 -6.57 -14.79
N THR A 73 -5.50 -6.21 -15.64
CA THR A 73 -6.93 -6.42 -15.35
C THR A 73 -7.76 -6.91 -16.54
N ASP A 74 -7.19 -6.97 -17.73
CA ASP A 74 -7.86 -7.45 -18.96
C ASP A 74 -8.02 -8.99 -19.02
N GLY A 75 -7.35 -9.71 -18.12
CA GLY A 75 -7.38 -11.16 -18.03
C GLY A 75 -6.39 -11.88 -18.94
N SER A 76 -5.57 -11.15 -19.71
CA SER A 76 -4.61 -11.75 -20.65
C SER A 76 -3.35 -12.29 -19.97
N ASN A 77 -3.06 -11.85 -18.73
CA ASN A 77 -1.88 -12.25 -17.96
C ASN A 77 -2.29 -12.75 -16.56
N PRO A 78 -2.60 -14.07 -16.40
CA PRO A 78 -3.07 -14.62 -15.13
C PRO A 78 -2.08 -14.44 -13.97
N SER A 79 -0.78 -14.58 -14.26
CA SER A 79 0.30 -14.41 -13.29
C SER A 79 0.38 -12.97 -12.76
N LEU A 80 0.27 -12.01 -13.67
CA LEU A 80 0.25 -10.58 -13.37
C LEU A 80 -1.01 -10.19 -12.59
N LEU A 81 -2.18 -10.69 -13.00
CA LEU A 81 -3.43 -10.43 -12.30
C LEU A 81 -3.35 -10.94 -10.85
N LEU A 82 -2.87 -12.18 -10.63
CA LEU A 82 -2.74 -12.74 -9.29
C LEU A 82 -1.73 -11.96 -8.43
N HIS A 83 -0.59 -11.57 -8.99
CA HIS A 83 0.36 -10.69 -8.31
C HIS A 83 -0.25 -9.32 -7.98
N SER A 84 -1.04 -8.76 -8.89
CA SER A 84 -1.72 -7.46 -8.71
C SER A 84 -2.76 -7.50 -7.60
N ILE A 85 -3.42 -8.64 -7.37
CA ILE A 85 -4.30 -8.86 -6.22
C ILE A 85 -3.49 -8.73 -4.91
N ALA A 86 -2.38 -9.46 -4.76
CA ALA A 86 -1.51 -9.35 -3.59
C ALA A 86 -0.96 -7.92 -3.39
N PHE A 87 -0.56 -7.28 -4.49
CA PHE A 87 -0.07 -5.90 -4.49
C PHE A 87 -1.13 -4.92 -4.05
N SER A 88 -2.38 -5.05 -4.51
CA SER A 88 -3.47 -4.14 -4.13
C SER A 88 -3.71 -4.14 -2.61
N GLY A 89 -3.84 -5.31 -1.98
CA GLY A 89 -4.06 -5.35 -0.54
C GLY A 89 -2.87 -4.81 0.25
N THR A 90 -1.65 -5.06 -0.23
CA THR A 90 -0.41 -4.51 0.35
C THR A 90 -0.40 -2.98 0.26
N PHE A 91 -0.67 -2.42 -0.92
CA PHE A 91 -0.68 -0.97 -1.15
C PHE A 91 -1.77 -0.29 -0.32
N GLY A 92 -3.01 -0.80 -0.38
CA GLY A 92 -4.14 -0.26 0.38
C GLY A 92 -3.89 -0.26 1.89
N SER A 93 -3.43 -1.38 2.45
CA SER A 93 -3.18 -1.50 3.90
C SER A 93 -1.98 -0.67 4.36
N ALA A 94 -0.93 -0.55 3.54
CA ALA A 94 0.17 0.36 3.82
C ALA A 94 -0.33 1.82 3.90
N TRP A 95 -1.21 2.20 2.98
CA TRP A 95 -1.78 3.55 2.98
C TRP A 95 -2.73 3.80 4.15
N VAL A 96 -3.47 2.79 4.63
CA VAL A 96 -4.21 2.91 5.90
C VAL A 96 -3.29 3.29 7.06
N LEU A 97 -2.12 2.66 7.18
CA LEU A 97 -1.14 2.99 8.23
C LEU A 97 -0.59 4.42 8.09
N ILE A 98 -0.23 4.82 6.87
CA ILE A 98 0.26 6.17 6.55
C ILE A 98 -0.82 7.21 6.88
N THR A 99 -2.07 6.98 6.47
CA THR A 99 -3.20 7.85 6.79
C THR A 99 -3.47 7.92 8.29
N LEU A 100 -3.37 6.80 9.02
CA LEU A 100 -3.50 6.80 10.48
C LEU A 100 -2.44 7.70 11.13
N GLU A 101 -1.16 7.53 10.79
CA GLU A 101 -0.10 8.38 11.33
C GLU A 101 -0.28 9.85 10.92
N ALA A 102 -0.73 10.13 9.70
CA ALA A 102 -1.00 11.50 9.27
C ALA A 102 -2.03 12.23 10.15
N TRP A 103 -3.05 11.51 10.61
CA TRP A 103 -4.12 12.05 11.45
C TRP A 103 -3.81 12.08 12.95
N ARG A 104 -2.61 11.65 13.37
CA ARG A 104 -2.21 11.74 14.78
C ARG A 104 -1.93 13.18 15.17
N LYS A 105 -2.39 13.55 16.38
CA LYS A 105 -2.18 14.89 16.95
C LYS A 105 -0.68 15.29 16.97
N GLY A 106 0.21 14.34 17.22
CA GLY A 106 1.66 14.55 17.24
C GLY A 106 2.30 14.84 15.88
N ASN A 107 1.59 14.57 14.79
CA ASN A 107 2.05 14.79 13.41
C ASN A 107 1.42 16.01 12.74
N ALA A 108 0.46 16.67 13.39
CA ALA A 108 -0.12 17.91 12.92
C ALA A 108 0.98 18.93 12.56
N TRP A 109 0.83 19.58 11.40
CA TRP A 109 1.77 20.56 10.86
C TRP A 109 3.17 20.02 10.50
N THR A 110 3.34 18.70 10.41
CA THR A 110 4.53 18.07 9.84
C THR A 110 4.26 17.60 8.41
N ILE A 111 5.31 17.34 7.64
CA ILE A 111 5.19 16.75 6.30
C ILE A 111 4.43 15.42 6.30
N ALA A 112 4.47 14.68 7.42
CA ALA A 112 3.78 13.40 7.53
C ALA A 112 2.25 13.52 7.66
N ALA A 113 1.72 14.73 7.87
CA ALA A 113 0.28 15.00 7.89
C ALA A 113 -0.35 15.09 6.50
N PHE A 114 0.44 14.99 5.42
CA PHE A 114 -0.03 15.17 4.04
C PHE A 114 0.08 13.87 3.22
N PRO A 115 -0.69 12.81 3.55
CA PRO A 115 -0.61 11.52 2.88
C PRO A 115 -1.04 11.59 1.40
N MET A 116 -1.86 12.58 1.03
CA MET A 116 -2.26 12.84 -0.36
C MET A 116 -1.06 13.07 -1.28
N ILE A 117 -0.08 13.88 -0.86
CA ILE A 117 1.08 14.25 -1.69
C ILE A 117 1.87 13.00 -2.03
N PHE A 118 2.19 12.19 -1.01
CA PHE A 118 2.90 10.93 -1.21
C PHE A 118 2.06 9.91 -1.98
N GLY A 119 0.75 9.93 -1.83
CA GLY A 119 -0.14 8.98 -2.50
C GLY A 119 -0.24 9.27 -3.99
N LEU A 120 -0.38 10.53 -4.37
CA LEU A 120 -0.32 10.94 -5.78
C LEU A 120 1.08 10.72 -6.36
N THR A 121 2.13 10.91 -5.55
CA THR A 121 3.50 10.53 -5.95
C THR A 121 3.61 9.02 -6.20
N ALA A 122 2.93 8.19 -5.40
CA ALA A 122 2.92 6.74 -5.59
C ALA A 122 2.31 6.32 -6.94
N GLN A 123 1.35 7.10 -7.44
CA GLN A 123 0.66 6.82 -8.71
C GLN A 123 1.46 7.28 -9.93
N VAL A 124 2.21 8.38 -9.81
CA VAL A 124 3.03 8.91 -10.91
C VAL A 124 4.42 8.26 -10.96
N LEU A 125 5.04 8.02 -9.80
CA LEU A 125 6.35 7.38 -9.72
C LEU A 125 6.18 5.88 -9.46
N THR A 126 5.96 5.49 -8.21
CA THR A 126 5.62 4.10 -7.79
C THR A 126 5.34 4.08 -6.28
N PHE A 127 4.65 3.05 -5.81
CA PHE A 127 4.52 2.76 -4.38
C PHE A 127 5.89 2.56 -3.70
N ALA A 128 6.81 1.88 -4.37
CA ALA A 128 8.20 1.64 -3.97
C ALA A 128 9.02 2.92 -3.81
N PHE A 129 8.71 3.97 -4.56
CA PHE A 129 9.36 5.25 -4.35
C PHE A 129 8.72 5.99 -3.17
N ALA A 130 7.40 6.12 -3.19
CA ALA A 130 6.67 7.02 -2.31
C ALA A 130 6.55 6.51 -0.87
N ALA A 131 6.31 5.22 -0.66
CA ALA A 131 6.11 4.68 0.68
C ALA A 131 7.40 4.74 1.53
N PRO A 132 8.59 4.31 1.06
CA PRO A 132 9.82 4.49 1.82
C PRO A 132 10.17 5.96 2.06
N LEU A 133 9.88 6.84 1.09
CA LEU A 133 10.11 8.28 1.21
C LEU A 133 9.22 8.91 2.31
N TYR A 134 7.92 8.61 2.31
CA TYR A 134 7.03 9.01 3.40
C TYR A 134 7.53 8.50 4.74
N CYS A 135 7.86 7.22 4.81
CA CYS A 135 8.35 6.57 6.03
C CYS A 135 9.61 7.27 6.57
N PHE A 136 10.55 7.64 5.69
CA PHE A 136 11.75 8.39 6.06
C PHE A 136 11.38 9.74 6.66
N PHE A 137 10.58 10.54 5.94
CA PHE A 137 10.16 11.86 6.38
C PHE A 137 9.41 11.80 7.72
N HIS A 138 8.54 10.80 7.90
CA HIS A 138 7.89 10.54 9.17
C HIS A 138 8.94 10.31 10.28
N LEU A 139 9.92 9.41 10.11
CA LEU A 139 10.92 9.13 11.15
C LEU A 139 11.79 10.33 11.55
N ILE A 140 12.00 11.30 10.65
CA ILE A 140 12.83 12.47 10.95
C ILE A 140 12.04 13.68 11.47
N THR A 141 10.78 13.83 11.07
CA THR A 141 9.95 15.00 11.43
C THR A 141 8.96 14.72 12.56
N SER A 142 8.45 13.49 12.67
CA SER A 142 7.35 13.13 13.57
C SER A 142 7.75 13.10 15.05
N ARG A 143 6.87 13.65 15.90
CA ARG A 143 6.95 13.46 17.35
C ARG A 143 6.49 12.06 17.77
N THR A 144 5.52 11.46 17.05
CA THR A 144 5.04 10.09 17.30
C THR A 144 6.13 9.05 17.04
N ALA A 145 7.09 9.35 16.16
CA ALA A 145 8.27 8.54 15.94
C ALA A 145 9.33 8.71 17.04
N LYS A 146 9.67 9.95 17.41
CA LYS A 146 10.79 10.22 18.33
C LYS A 146 10.46 9.90 19.79
N ASN A 147 9.31 10.36 20.27
CA ASN A 147 8.90 10.27 21.67
C ASN A 147 7.40 9.95 21.73
N PRO A 148 6.97 8.71 21.42
CA PRO A 148 5.55 8.36 21.43
C PRO A 148 4.94 8.51 22.83
N THR A 149 3.81 9.20 22.91
CA THR A 149 2.99 9.35 24.11
C THR A 149 1.52 9.12 23.76
N PRO A 150 0.67 8.66 24.70
CA PRO A 150 -0.76 8.50 24.42
C PRO A 150 -1.41 9.76 23.81
N ASP A 151 -1.03 10.94 24.29
CA ASP A 151 -1.58 12.22 23.79
C ASP A 151 -1.15 12.54 22.36
N ASN A 152 0.11 12.27 22.00
CA ASN A 152 0.58 12.53 20.65
C ASN A 152 0.12 11.47 19.65
N LEU A 153 -0.21 10.27 20.13
CA LEU A 153 -0.77 9.20 19.34
C LEU A 153 -2.27 9.32 19.11
N ARG A 154 -2.95 10.23 19.81
CA ARG A 154 -4.40 10.41 19.70
C ARG A 154 -4.83 10.81 18.28
N ILE A 155 -5.90 10.18 17.81
CA ILE A 155 -6.59 10.48 16.55
C ILE A 155 -8.04 10.84 16.88
N SER A 156 -8.65 11.76 16.11
CA SER A 156 -10.07 12.06 16.25
C SER A 156 -10.92 10.81 16.02
N ARG A 157 -11.92 10.57 16.88
CA ARG A 157 -12.81 9.42 16.72
C ARG A 157 -13.58 9.44 15.40
N ALA A 158 -13.98 10.63 14.94
CA ALA A 158 -14.65 10.81 13.66
C ALA A 158 -13.83 10.19 12.52
N ILE A 159 -12.51 10.40 12.55
CA ILE A 159 -11.58 9.79 11.58
C ILE A 159 -11.53 8.27 11.77
N THR A 160 -11.23 7.77 12.98
CA THR A 160 -11.07 6.31 13.18
C THR A 160 -12.34 5.52 12.86
N ASN A 161 -13.52 6.09 13.09
CA ASN A 161 -14.80 5.44 12.79
C ASN A 161 -15.11 5.40 11.29
N THR A 162 -14.67 6.42 10.54
CA THR A 162 -15.02 6.56 9.12
C THR A 162 -13.92 6.07 8.19
N LEU A 163 -12.68 5.94 8.66
CA LEU A 163 -11.54 5.55 7.84
C LEU A 163 -11.77 4.24 7.06
N PRO A 164 -12.24 3.13 7.65
CA PRO A 164 -12.50 1.92 6.88
C PRO A 164 -13.52 2.15 5.75
N LEU A 165 -14.61 2.88 6.02
CA LEU A 165 -15.62 3.21 5.01
C LEU A 165 -15.06 4.10 3.91
N VAL A 166 -14.26 5.11 4.25
CA VAL A 166 -13.62 5.99 3.27
C VAL A 166 -12.63 5.21 2.40
N PHE A 167 -11.88 4.25 2.96
CA PHE A 167 -11.02 3.37 2.16
C PHE A 167 -11.83 2.42 1.28
N ILE A 168 -12.97 1.92 1.75
CA ILE A 168 -13.87 1.12 0.91
C ILE A 168 -14.31 1.93 -0.31
N LEU A 169 -14.84 3.14 -0.10
CA LEU A 169 -15.38 3.97 -1.18
C LEU A 169 -14.29 4.57 -2.07
N GLY A 170 -13.24 5.10 -1.46
CA GLY A 170 -12.19 5.84 -2.15
C GLY A 170 -11.17 4.93 -2.83
N TYR A 171 -10.94 3.71 -2.33
CA TYR A 171 -9.90 2.81 -2.83
C TYR A 171 -10.44 1.44 -3.26
N MET A 172 -11.15 0.71 -2.38
CA MET A 172 -11.51 -0.67 -2.66
C MET A 172 -12.52 -0.78 -3.80
N VAL A 173 -13.58 0.03 -3.80
CA VAL A 173 -14.59 0.04 -4.87
C VAL A 173 -13.96 0.34 -6.23
N PRO A 174 -13.19 1.44 -6.41
CA PRO A 174 -12.46 1.68 -7.66
C PRO A 174 -11.55 0.52 -8.06
N THR A 175 -10.86 -0.10 -7.10
CA THR A 175 -9.97 -1.25 -7.37
C THR A 175 -10.74 -2.47 -7.89
N GLN A 176 -11.91 -2.76 -7.32
CA GLN A 176 -12.76 -3.88 -7.79
C GLN A 176 -13.36 -3.62 -9.18
N LEU A 177 -13.63 -2.36 -9.53
CA LEU A 177 -14.10 -2.03 -10.88
C LEU A 177 -13.07 -2.36 -11.96
N LEU A 178 -11.77 -2.32 -11.63
CA LEU A 178 -10.71 -2.63 -12.59
C LEU A 178 -10.80 -4.06 -13.09
N ILE A 179 -11.12 -5.03 -12.21
CA ILE A 179 -11.12 -6.46 -12.55
C ILE A 179 -12.41 -6.94 -13.24
N LEU A 180 -13.38 -6.05 -13.48
CA LEU A 180 -14.61 -6.44 -14.17
C LEU A 180 -14.30 -6.91 -15.60
N PRO A 181 -14.83 -8.07 -16.03
CA PRO A 181 -14.58 -8.59 -17.37
C PRO A 181 -15.25 -7.73 -18.43
N ILE A 182 -14.67 -7.69 -19.62
CA ILE A 182 -15.30 -7.06 -20.78
C ILE A 182 -16.60 -7.79 -21.10
N SER A 183 -17.65 -7.03 -21.35
CA SER A 183 -19.00 -7.51 -21.63
C SER A 183 -19.77 -6.48 -22.45
N GLU A 184 -21.03 -6.78 -22.78
CA GLU A 184 -21.92 -5.82 -23.45
C GLU A 184 -22.10 -4.51 -22.65
N HIS A 185 -22.04 -4.57 -21.31
CA HIS A 185 -22.16 -3.40 -20.44
C HIS A 185 -20.80 -2.78 -20.07
N ILE A 186 -19.76 -3.61 -19.96
CA ILE A 186 -18.40 -3.17 -19.63
C ILE A 186 -17.56 -3.18 -20.91
N THR A 187 -17.64 -2.08 -21.65
CA THR A 187 -16.87 -1.90 -22.90
C THR A 187 -15.39 -1.64 -22.61
N PHE A 188 -14.55 -1.77 -23.64
CA PHE A 188 -13.13 -1.40 -23.56
C PHE A 188 -12.95 0.05 -23.12
N ASP A 189 -13.75 0.98 -23.66
CA ASP A 189 -13.71 2.40 -23.28
C ASP A 189 -14.07 2.62 -21.80
N LEU A 190 -15.13 1.97 -21.31
CA LEU A 190 -15.55 2.10 -19.91
C LEU A 190 -14.50 1.55 -18.94
N LYS A 191 -13.84 0.44 -19.29
CA LYS A 191 -12.77 -0.12 -18.46
C LYS A 191 -11.53 0.80 -18.41
N GLN A 192 -11.20 1.50 -19.50
CA GLN A 192 -10.17 2.54 -19.49
C GLN A 192 -10.54 3.71 -18.56
N ILE A 193 -11.82 4.09 -18.49
CA ILE A 193 -12.31 5.09 -17.53
C ILE A 193 -12.17 4.59 -16.08
N PHE A 194 -12.47 3.32 -15.80
CA PHE A 194 -12.24 2.75 -14.46
C PHE A 194 -10.77 2.84 -14.04
N ILE A 195 -9.84 2.52 -14.93
CA ILE A 195 -8.40 2.66 -14.68
C ILE A 195 -8.05 4.13 -14.38
N ALA A 196 -8.55 5.07 -15.17
CA ALA A 196 -8.28 6.50 -14.97
C ALA A 196 -8.86 7.03 -13.65
N ILE A 197 -10.08 6.66 -13.28
CA ILE A 197 -10.74 7.06 -12.01
C ILE A 197 -10.01 6.46 -10.80
N TRP A 198 -9.43 5.26 -10.95
CA TRP A 198 -8.64 4.66 -9.89
C TRP A 198 -7.36 5.45 -9.57
N GLN A 199 -6.72 6.10 -10.56
CA GLN A 199 -5.44 6.79 -10.36
C GLN A 199 -5.44 7.80 -9.19
N PRO A 200 -6.35 8.79 -9.11
CA PRO A 200 -6.35 9.78 -8.02
C PRO A 200 -6.95 9.28 -6.69
N TRP A 201 -7.13 7.97 -6.46
CA TRP A 201 -7.73 7.44 -5.22
C TRP A 201 -7.14 7.98 -3.90
N PRO A 202 -5.82 8.26 -3.76
CA PRO A 202 -5.28 8.79 -2.50
C PRO A 202 -5.82 10.19 -2.18
N ALA A 203 -6.17 10.96 -3.21
CA ALA A 203 -6.83 12.26 -3.06
C ALA A 203 -8.26 12.08 -2.57
N TYR A 204 -9.03 11.12 -3.12
CA TYR A 204 -10.39 10.83 -2.66
C TYR A 204 -10.42 10.55 -1.16
N VAL A 205 -9.53 9.66 -0.69
CA VAL A 205 -9.42 9.30 0.74
C VAL A 205 -9.10 10.52 1.60
N SER A 206 -8.09 11.32 1.21
CA SER A 206 -7.63 12.47 1.99
C SER A 206 -8.67 13.59 2.04
N ILE A 207 -9.34 13.87 0.92
CA ILE A 207 -10.40 14.88 0.81
C ILE A 207 -11.61 14.44 1.63
N LEU A 208 -12.09 13.20 1.46
CA LEU A 208 -13.27 12.70 2.19
C LEU A 208 -13.04 12.69 3.70
N LEU A 209 -11.87 12.22 4.18
CA LEU A 209 -11.55 12.27 5.61
C LEU A 209 -11.49 13.70 6.15
N THR A 210 -10.92 14.62 5.38
CA THR A 210 -10.85 16.04 5.77
C THR A 210 -12.23 16.66 5.84
N LEU A 211 -13.09 16.43 4.83
CA LEU A 211 -14.47 16.90 4.82
C LEU A 211 -15.29 16.32 5.98
N ILE A 212 -15.18 15.02 6.23
CA ILE A 212 -15.84 14.37 7.37
C ILE A 212 -15.38 15.02 8.68
N TYR A 213 -14.08 15.22 8.86
CA TYR A 213 -13.55 15.85 10.06
C TYR A 213 -14.04 17.28 10.24
N THR A 214 -13.98 18.11 9.19
CA THR A 214 -14.39 19.53 9.27
C THR A 214 -15.90 19.67 9.50
N ILE A 215 -16.71 18.79 8.90
CA ILE A 215 -18.17 18.80 9.06
C ILE A 215 -18.58 18.27 10.42
N THR A 216 -17.96 17.20 10.92
CA THR A 216 -18.40 16.54 12.17
C THR A 216 -17.85 17.18 13.43
N THR A 217 -16.63 17.73 13.39
CA THR A 217 -15.95 18.31 14.58
C THR A 217 -16.79 19.38 15.29
N PRO A 218 -17.47 20.33 14.61
CA PRO A 218 -18.31 21.33 15.27
C PRO A 218 -19.51 20.75 16.03
N PHE A 219 -20.01 19.57 15.64
CA PHE A 219 -21.21 18.94 16.21
C PHE A 219 -20.89 17.83 17.22
N THR A 220 -19.62 17.41 17.31
CA THR A 220 -19.18 16.44 18.30
C THR A 220 -18.62 17.15 19.52
N SER A 221 -19.21 16.93 20.70
CA SER A 221 -18.66 17.40 21.97
C SER A 221 -17.18 17.03 22.05
N SER A 222 -16.32 18.00 22.40
CA SER A 222 -14.87 17.82 22.51
C SER A 222 -14.59 16.49 23.17
N ASP A 223 -13.96 15.61 22.40
CA ASP A 223 -13.67 14.21 22.68
C ASP A 223 -13.29 14.03 24.17
N SER A 224 -14.29 13.79 25.01
CA SER A 224 -14.18 13.99 26.45
C SER A 224 -13.23 12.95 27.01
N THR A 225 -12.36 13.30 27.97
CA THR A 225 -11.43 12.37 28.61
C THR A 225 -12.12 11.50 29.65
N THR A 226 -13.35 11.07 29.36
CA THR A 226 -14.05 10.10 30.20
C THR A 226 -13.52 8.69 29.89
N PRO A 227 -13.43 7.78 30.88
CA PRO A 227 -12.95 6.41 30.65
C PRO A 227 -13.73 5.67 29.54
N THR A 228 -15.03 5.91 29.45
CA THR A 228 -15.91 5.34 28.41
C THR A 228 -15.57 5.85 27.01
N SER A 229 -15.24 7.14 26.90
CA SER A 229 -14.85 7.79 25.66
C SER A 229 -13.49 7.27 25.18
N GLU A 230 -12.51 7.15 26.07
CA GLU A 230 -11.21 6.56 25.76
C GLU A 230 -11.33 5.11 25.29
N ARG A 231 -12.12 4.28 25.99
CA ARG A 231 -12.36 2.88 25.59
C ARG A 231 -12.95 2.78 24.18
N LYS A 232 -13.92 3.63 23.86
CA LYS A 232 -14.52 3.68 22.51
C LYS A 232 -13.51 4.09 21.44
N SER A 233 -12.65 5.07 21.74
CA SER A 233 -11.59 5.50 20.83
C SER A 233 -10.54 4.42 20.58
N LEU A 234 -10.21 3.61 21.59
CA LEU A 234 -9.32 2.46 21.42
C LEU A 234 -9.97 1.37 20.59
N SER A 235 -11.25 1.07 20.85
CA SER A 235 -12.00 0.09 20.08
C SER A 235 -12.10 0.47 18.60
N SER A 236 -12.33 1.75 18.28
CA SER A 236 -12.38 2.20 16.89
C SER A 236 -11.02 2.12 16.21
N LEU A 237 -9.94 2.47 16.92
CA LEU A 237 -8.58 2.35 16.38
C LEU A 237 -8.20 0.87 16.11
N ARG A 238 -8.50 -0.04 17.03
CA ARG A 238 -8.31 -1.49 16.84
C ARG A 238 -9.07 -2.01 15.63
N TRP A 239 -10.28 -1.49 15.38
CA TRP A 239 -11.05 -1.85 14.20
C TRP A 239 -10.36 -1.41 12.90
N VAL A 240 -9.72 -0.23 12.88
CA VAL A 240 -8.93 0.19 11.71
C VAL A 240 -7.74 -0.74 11.46
N TYR A 241 -7.02 -1.14 12.51
CA TYR A 241 -5.93 -2.11 12.35
C TYR A 241 -6.44 -3.48 11.88
N ALA A 242 -7.55 -3.97 12.44
CA ALA A 242 -8.17 -5.22 12.01
C ALA A 242 -8.62 -5.15 10.54
N PHE A 243 -9.19 -4.02 10.09
CA PHE A 243 -9.54 -3.77 8.70
C PHE A 243 -8.31 -3.81 7.79
N ALA A 244 -7.24 -3.07 8.13
CA ALA A 244 -6.01 -3.07 7.36
C ALA A 244 -5.35 -4.46 7.31
N PHE A 245 -5.36 -5.17 8.43
CA PHE A 245 -4.82 -6.53 8.54
C PHE A 245 -5.63 -7.49 7.67
N GLY A 246 -6.96 -7.46 7.75
CA GLY A 246 -7.84 -8.29 6.93
C GLY A 246 -7.64 -8.07 5.43
N ASN A 247 -7.52 -6.82 4.99
CA ASN A 247 -7.31 -6.48 3.59
C ASN A 247 -5.99 -7.04 3.01
N THR A 248 -4.87 -6.88 3.73
CA THR A 248 -3.58 -7.42 3.27
C THR A 248 -3.47 -8.93 3.47
N ALA A 249 -4.01 -9.48 4.56
CA ALA A 249 -3.96 -10.91 4.81
C ALA A 249 -4.80 -11.69 3.79
N LEU A 250 -6.02 -11.22 3.48
CA LEU A 250 -6.91 -11.88 2.52
C LEU A 250 -6.28 -11.94 1.12
N THR A 251 -5.82 -10.81 0.61
CA THR A 251 -5.20 -10.72 -0.72
C THR A 251 -3.90 -11.51 -0.83
N HIS A 252 -3.05 -11.47 0.22
CA HIS A 252 -1.83 -12.28 0.31
C HIS A 252 -2.16 -13.78 0.30
N LEU A 253 -3.08 -14.22 1.17
CA LEU A 253 -3.47 -15.61 1.29
C LEU A 253 -4.12 -16.13 0.00
N VAL A 254 -5.05 -15.38 -0.60
CA VAL A 254 -5.68 -15.76 -1.87
C VAL A 254 -4.63 -15.97 -2.96
N SER A 255 -3.67 -15.05 -3.07
CA SER A 255 -2.64 -15.11 -4.10
C SER A 255 -1.68 -16.28 -3.90
N TRP A 256 -1.26 -16.55 -2.67
CA TRP A 256 -0.41 -17.70 -2.36
C TRP A 256 -1.15 -19.04 -2.43
N ILE A 257 -2.39 -19.11 -1.95
CA ILE A 257 -3.19 -20.34 -1.98
C ILE A 257 -3.47 -20.77 -3.43
N ILE A 258 -3.94 -19.85 -4.28
CA ILE A 258 -4.17 -20.15 -5.70
C ILE A 258 -2.87 -20.60 -6.37
N SER A 259 -1.78 -19.88 -6.10
CA SER A 259 -0.49 -20.18 -6.71
C SER A 259 0.08 -21.53 -6.24
N LEU A 260 0.01 -21.85 -4.95
CA LEU A 260 0.45 -23.16 -4.42
C LEU A 260 -0.46 -24.30 -4.88
N ALA A 261 -1.77 -24.06 -5.02
CA ALA A 261 -2.70 -25.06 -5.52
C ALA A 261 -2.34 -25.52 -6.94
N SER A 262 -1.78 -24.64 -7.80
CA SER A 262 -1.29 -25.01 -9.12
C SER A 262 -0.20 -26.09 -9.10
N VAL A 263 0.52 -26.23 -7.97
CA VAL A 263 1.58 -27.24 -7.77
C VAL A 263 1.07 -28.45 -7.01
N LEU A 264 0.30 -28.21 -5.93
CA LEU A 264 -0.11 -29.27 -5.01
C LEU A 264 -1.29 -30.09 -5.53
N VAL A 265 -2.19 -29.46 -6.29
CA VAL A 265 -3.42 -30.07 -6.84
C VAL A 265 -3.67 -29.53 -8.26
N PRO A 266 -2.74 -29.73 -9.22
CA PRO A 266 -2.84 -29.15 -10.57
C PRO A 266 -4.10 -29.59 -11.32
N GLY A 267 -4.67 -30.76 -10.99
CA GLY A 267 -5.85 -31.31 -11.66
C GLY A 267 -7.14 -30.50 -11.50
N ILE A 268 -7.17 -29.49 -10.63
CA ILE A 268 -8.32 -28.56 -10.50
C ILE A 268 -8.25 -27.37 -11.47
N PHE A 269 -7.12 -27.17 -12.15
CA PHE A 269 -6.89 -26.07 -13.09
C PHE A 269 -6.89 -26.59 -14.53
N SER A 270 -7.32 -25.74 -15.47
CA SER A 270 -7.04 -25.96 -16.89
C SER A 270 -5.54 -25.93 -17.14
N GLY A 271 -5.04 -26.77 -18.06
CA GLY A 271 -3.60 -26.94 -18.28
C GLY A 271 -2.84 -25.64 -18.60
N GLU A 272 -3.47 -24.68 -19.27
CA GLU A 272 -2.90 -23.37 -19.58
C GLU A 272 -2.61 -22.50 -18.33
N PHE A 273 -3.40 -22.66 -17.26
CA PHE A 273 -3.26 -21.88 -16.04
C PHE A 273 -2.28 -22.51 -15.04
N VAL A 274 -1.96 -23.80 -15.18
CA VAL A 274 -1.05 -24.50 -14.25
C VAL A 274 0.33 -23.86 -14.24
N ASP A 275 0.94 -23.64 -15.42
CA ASP A 275 2.24 -22.94 -15.48
C ASP A 275 2.08 -21.46 -15.13
N ALA A 276 1.09 -20.77 -15.70
CA ALA A 276 0.90 -19.34 -15.47
C ALA A 276 0.71 -18.96 -13.99
N LEU A 277 0.01 -19.80 -13.21
CA LEU A 277 -0.25 -19.56 -11.78
C LEU A 277 0.84 -20.15 -10.87
N HIS A 278 1.86 -20.81 -11.41
CA HIS A 278 2.95 -21.36 -10.61
C HIS A 278 3.62 -20.29 -9.74
N PRO A 279 4.03 -20.56 -8.48
CA PRO A 279 4.62 -19.55 -7.59
C PRO A 279 5.84 -18.85 -8.20
N GLY A 280 6.67 -19.62 -8.91
CA GLY A 280 7.81 -19.10 -9.67
C GLY A 280 7.43 -18.21 -10.87
N ARG A 281 6.19 -18.27 -11.38
CA ARG A 281 5.68 -17.37 -12.43
C ARG A 281 4.91 -16.20 -11.88
N VAL A 282 4.40 -16.27 -10.66
CA VAL A 282 3.65 -15.17 -10.04
C VAL A 282 4.62 -14.25 -9.30
N PHE A 283 5.51 -14.81 -8.48
CA PHE A 283 6.33 -14.09 -7.50
C PHE A 283 7.85 -14.17 -7.75
N GLU A 284 8.33 -14.59 -8.92
CA GLU A 284 9.77 -14.52 -9.22
C GLU A 284 10.29 -13.08 -9.05
N VAL A 285 11.53 -12.97 -8.60
CA VAL A 285 12.21 -11.68 -8.47
C VAL A 285 12.95 -11.40 -9.78
N PRO A 286 12.57 -10.39 -10.57
CA PRO A 286 13.30 -10.02 -11.79
C PRO A 286 14.70 -9.53 -11.43
N ILE A 287 15.68 -9.76 -12.30
CA ILE A 287 17.10 -9.49 -12.01
C ILE A 287 17.63 -8.43 -13.00
N PRO A 288 17.65 -7.13 -12.63
CA PRO A 288 18.13 -6.06 -13.50
C PRO A 288 19.61 -6.16 -13.93
N TRP A 289 20.38 -6.99 -13.25
CA TRP A 289 21.81 -7.24 -13.52
C TRP A 289 22.08 -8.63 -14.12
N GLU A 290 21.07 -9.31 -14.66
CA GLU A 290 21.24 -10.53 -15.45
C GLU A 290 21.98 -10.20 -16.77
N ASP A 291 22.90 -11.07 -17.21
CA ASP A 291 23.66 -10.91 -18.45
C ASP A 291 23.53 -12.19 -19.33
N PRO A 292 22.85 -12.12 -20.49
CA PRO A 292 22.16 -10.96 -21.04
C PRO A 292 20.89 -10.61 -20.24
N VAL A 293 20.51 -9.32 -20.24
CA VAL A 293 19.27 -8.85 -19.59
C VAL A 293 18.07 -9.53 -20.24
N ARG A 294 17.16 -10.08 -19.42
CA ARG A 294 15.93 -10.70 -19.91
C ARG A 294 14.97 -9.63 -20.46
N THR A 295 14.76 -9.66 -21.78
CA THR A 295 13.79 -8.80 -22.45
C THR A 295 12.37 -9.33 -22.30
N VAL A 296 11.39 -8.43 -22.36
CA VAL A 296 9.97 -8.77 -22.25
C VAL A 296 9.29 -8.80 -23.63
N ALA A 297 8.38 -9.75 -23.82
CA ALA A 297 7.68 -9.95 -25.09
C ALA A 297 6.40 -9.10 -25.23
N SER A 298 5.86 -8.58 -24.12
CA SER A 298 4.64 -7.76 -24.12
C SER A 298 4.66 -6.75 -22.97
N VAL A 299 3.81 -5.72 -23.08
CA VAL A 299 3.60 -4.74 -22.00
C VAL A 299 3.21 -5.45 -20.70
N GLY A 300 2.36 -6.47 -20.74
CA GLY A 300 1.99 -7.27 -19.56
C GLY A 300 3.18 -7.91 -18.85
N HIS A 301 4.10 -8.55 -19.59
CA HIS A 301 5.31 -9.14 -18.98
C HIS A 301 6.21 -8.07 -18.35
N GLY A 302 6.36 -6.92 -19.01
CA GLY A 302 7.12 -5.80 -18.46
C GLY A 302 6.48 -5.20 -17.21
N VAL A 303 5.16 -4.96 -17.23
CA VAL A 303 4.38 -4.46 -16.09
C VAL A 303 4.48 -5.43 -14.92
N HIS A 304 4.49 -6.74 -15.17
CA HIS A 304 4.68 -7.74 -14.11
C HIS A 304 6.04 -7.63 -13.45
N ALA A 305 7.11 -7.52 -14.26
CA ALA A 305 8.45 -7.31 -13.75
C ALA A 305 8.56 -6.00 -12.94
N PHE A 306 7.92 -4.93 -13.41
CA PHE A 306 7.84 -3.64 -12.73
C PHE A 306 7.13 -3.77 -11.36
N LEU A 307 5.92 -4.33 -11.33
CA LEU A 307 5.10 -4.41 -10.12
C LEU A 307 5.66 -5.37 -9.06
N ARG A 308 6.52 -6.31 -9.44
CA ARG A 308 7.26 -7.15 -8.48
C ARG A 308 8.29 -6.35 -7.70
N TRP A 309 9.09 -5.53 -8.38
CA TRP A 309 10.00 -4.61 -7.70
C TRP A 309 9.24 -3.56 -6.89
N ASP A 310 8.11 -3.09 -7.43
CA ASP A 310 7.23 -2.15 -6.73
C ASP A 310 6.72 -2.74 -5.39
N TYR A 311 6.23 -3.98 -5.45
CA TYR A 311 5.81 -4.77 -4.29
C TYR A 311 6.95 -4.94 -3.27
N ILE A 312 8.12 -5.42 -3.72
CA ILE A 312 9.25 -5.77 -2.85
C ILE A 312 9.77 -4.55 -2.11
N ILE A 313 10.10 -3.47 -2.83
CA ILE A 313 10.73 -2.28 -2.25
C ILE A 313 9.72 -1.54 -1.36
N GLY A 314 8.49 -1.36 -1.83
CA GLY A 314 7.46 -0.63 -1.08
C GLY A 314 7.08 -1.35 0.21
N SER A 315 6.85 -2.67 0.15
CA SER A 315 6.48 -3.47 1.33
C SER A 315 7.64 -3.58 2.34
N LEU A 316 8.88 -3.72 1.88
CA LEU A 316 10.07 -3.69 2.73
C LEU A 316 10.23 -2.34 3.43
N GLY A 317 10.00 -1.23 2.72
CA GLY A 317 10.06 0.11 3.31
C GLY A 317 9.06 0.27 4.46
N VAL A 318 7.81 -0.15 4.26
CA VAL A 318 6.76 -0.09 5.29
C VAL A 318 7.09 -0.99 6.48
N LEU A 319 7.64 -2.19 6.24
CA LEU A 319 8.04 -3.11 7.31
C LEU A 319 9.23 -2.57 8.14
N VAL A 320 10.25 -2.01 7.49
CA VAL A 320 11.41 -1.38 8.16
C VAL A 320 10.96 -0.20 9.03
N TRP A 321 10.00 0.58 8.52
CA TRP A 321 9.39 1.70 9.23
C TRP A 321 8.61 1.24 10.46
N ALA A 322 7.66 0.33 10.29
CA ALA A 322 6.85 -0.20 11.38
C ALA A 322 7.72 -0.88 12.45
N GLY A 323 8.68 -1.72 12.03
CA GLY A 323 9.62 -2.36 12.94
C GLY A 323 10.49 -1.36 13.70
N SER A 324 10.88 -0.24 13.09
CA SER A 324 11.61 0.83 13.77
C SER A 324 10.77 1.55 14.82
N LEU A 325 9.50 1.82 14.52
CA LEU A 325 8.56 2.44 15.45
C LEU A 325 8.25 1.51 16.62
N TYR A 326 8.01 0.23 16.34
CA TYR A 326 7.78 -0.80 17.35
C TYR A 326 9.00 -0.99 18.26
N ALA A 327 10.21 -1.10 17.69
CA ALA A 327 11.45 -1.19 18.46
C ALA A 327 11.67 0.03 19.38
N ALA A 328 11.31 1.23 18.92
CA ALA A 328 11.39 2.42 19.77
C ALA A 328 10.37 2.39 20.92
N ALA A 329 9.15 1.91 20.67
CA ALA A 329 8.15 1.71 21.71
C ALA A 329 8.61 0.66 22.75
N GLN A 330 9.11 -0.50 22.31
CA GLN A 330 9.69 -1.52 23.21
C GLN A 330 10.80 -0.95 24.07
N ARG A 331 11.74 -0.19 23.48
CA ARG A 331 12.79 0.48 24.26
C ARG A 331 12.21 1.47 25.27
N GLY A 332 11.20 2.24 24.89
CA GLY A 332 10.54 3.20 25.75
C GLY A 332 9.76 2.59 26.92
N VAL A 333 9.29 1.34 26.78
CA VAL A 333 8.51 0.62 27.81
C VAL A 333 9.40 -0.31 28.63
N TYR A 334 10.22 -1.13 27.98
CA TYR A 334 11.03 -2.19 28.60
C TYR A 334 12.51 -1.83 28.79
N GLY A 335 12.96 -0.67 28.31
CA GLY A 335 14.37 -0.25 28.35
C GLY A 335 15.28 -0.93 27.31
N ARG A 336 14.82 -2.02 26.68
CA ARG A 336 15.57 -2.80 25.68
C ARG A 336 14.67 -3.27 24.53
N VAL A 337 15.29 -3.68 23.43
CA VAL A 337 14.61 -4.24 22.25
C VAL A 337 14.99 -5.71 22.11
N GLY A 338 14.00 -6.58 21.99
CA GLY A 338 14.22 -8.00 21.73
C GLY A 338 14.42 -8.25 20.23
N TRP A 339 15.58 -7.91 19.67
CA TRP A 339 15.82 -7.94 18.22
C TRP A 339 15.58 -9.30 17.57
N LEU A 340 16.00 -10.39 18.21
CA LEU A 340 15.77 -11.75 17.68
C LEU A 340 14.27 -12.08 17.62
N GLY A 341 13.52 -11.73 18.68
CA GLY A 341 12.08 -11.93 18.72
C GLY A 341 11.33 -11.05 17.71
N LEU A 342 11.75 -9.79 17.56
CA LEU A 342 11.20 -8.88 16.54
C LEU A 342 11.45 -9.41 15.13
N PHE A 343 12.67 -9.84 14.84
CA PHE A 343 13.01 -10.43 13.53
C PHE A 343 12.21 -11.69 13.26
N GLY A 344 12.18 -12.63 14.21
CA GLY A 344 11.38 -13.86 14.10
C GLY A 344 9.90 -13.57 13.89
N LYS A 345 9.31 -12.63 14.66
CA LYS A 345 7.92 -12.20 14.50
C LYS A 345 7.67 -11.59 13.12
N ALA A 346 8.52 -10.68 12.67
CA ALA A 346 8.39 -10.02 11.38
C ALA A 346 8.45 -11.04 10.22
N VAL A 347 9.38 -12.00 10.27
CA VAL A 347 9.50 -13.06 9.27
C VAL A 347 8.27 -13.97 9.26
N LEU A 348 7.85 -14.48 10.43
CA LEU A 348 6.69 -15.38 10.52
C LEU A 348 5.41 -14.69 10.02
N LEU A 349 5.15 -13.46 10.45
CA LEU A 349 4.00 -12.70 9.97
C LEU A 349 4.10 -12.40 8.47
N SER A 350 5.29 -12.07 7.95
CA SER A 350 5.46 -11.80 6.52
C SER A 350 5.14 -13.02 5.66
N ILE A 351 5.46 -14.23 6.14
CA ILE A 351 5.12 -15.48 5.46
C ILE A 351 3.60 -15.67 5.40
N PHE A 352 2.90 -15.51 6.53
CA PHE A 352 1.48 -15.84 6.61
C PHE A 352 0.54 -14.74 6.10
N VAL A 353 0.89 -13.47 6.27
CA VAL A 353 0.00 -12.34 5.97
C VAL A 353 0.66 -11.23 5.15
N GLY A 354 1.88 -11.47 4.65
CA GLY A 354 2.64 -10.53 3.84
C GLY A 354 3.41 -9.48 4.67
N PRO A 355 4.42 -8.82 4.09
CA PRO A 355 5.28 -7.89 4.84
C PRO A 355 4.53 -6.68 5.39
N VAL A 356 3.50 -6.20 4.68
CA VAL A 356 2.65 -5.11 5.19
C VAL A 356 1.68 -5.62 6.26
N GLY A 357 1.20 -6.86 6.20
CA GLY A 357 0.44 -7.47 7.30
C GLY A 357 1.26 -7.55 8.59
N ALA A 358 2.54 -7.94 8.48
CA ALA A 358 3.48 -7.86 9.58
C ALA A 358 3.65 -6.42 10.10
N ALA A 359 3.76 -5.43 9.19
CA ALA A 359 3.86 -4.03 9.56
C ALA A 359 2.62 -3.51 10.30
N VAL A 360 1.41 -3.90 9.86
CA VAL A 360 0.13 -3.56 10.52
C VAL A 360 0.12 -4.08 11.96
N GLU A 361 0.49 -5.34 12.15
CA GLU A 361 0.56 -5.98 13.47
C GLU A 361 1.59 -5.33 14.39
N LEU A 362 2.78 -5.00 13.87
CA LEU A 362 3.82 -4.27 14.64
C LEU A 362 3.36 -2.85 15.03
N MET A 363 2.63 -2.17 14.16
CA MET A 363 2.04 -0.87 14.46
C MET A 363 0.91 -0.97 15.47
N TRP A 364 0.07 -2.01 15.38
CA TRP A 364 -0.98 -2.27 16.36
C TRP A 364 -0.38 -2.51 17.75
N GLU A 365 0.57 -3.44 17.89
CA GLU A 365 1.18 -3.70 19.19
C GLU A 365 1.94 -2.48 19.75
N ARG A 366 2.56 -1.67 18.89
CA ARG A 366 3.16 -0.40 19.34
C ARG A 366 2.13 0.45 20.09
N GLU A 367 0.91 0.56 19.58
CA GLU A 367 -0.15 1.34 20.24
C GLU A 367 -0.50 0.73 21.60
N GLU A 368 -0.70 -0.59 21.66
CA GLU A 368 -1.03 -1.28 22.91
C GLU A 368 0.08 -1.11 23.96
N LEU A 369 1.35 -1.16 23.55
CA LEU A 369 2.51 -0.94 24.42
C LEU A 369 2.54 0.48 25.01
N VAL A 370 2.32 1.50 24.18
CA VAL A 370 2.34 2.89 24.64
C VAL A 370 1.16 3.19 25.58
N LEU A 371 0.00 2.58 25.32
CA LEU A 371 -1.19 2.72 26.16
C LEU A 371 -1.05 1.97 27.49
N ALA A 372 -0.51 0.75 27.49
CA ALA A 372 -0.29 -0.03 28.71
C ALA A 372 0.66 0.70 29.69
N LYS A 373 1.68 1.40 29.17
CA LYS A 373 2.58 2.24 29.98
C LYS A 373 1.81 3.32 30.74
N ARG A 374 0.81 3.96 30.13
CA ARG A 374 -0.04 4.97 30.80
C ARG A 374 -0.77 4.38 32.01
N GLY A 375 -1.43 3.24 31.83
CA GLY A 375 -2.16 2.58 32.92
C GLY A 375 -1.24 2.22 34.10
N SER A 376 -0.01 1.78 33.83
CA SER A 376 0.95 1.46 34.89
C SER A 376 1.43 2.69 35.68
N ILE A 377 1.61 3.84 35.01
CA ILE A 377 2.05 5.09 35.65
C ILE A 377 0.91 5.72 36.45
N GLU A 378 -0.32 5.70 35.93
CA GLU A 378 -1.50 6.22 36.63
C GLU A 378 -1.81 5.43 37.91
N ASN A 379 -1.64 4.10 37.89
CA ASN A 379 -1.83 3.28 39.09
C ASN A 379 -0.76 3.58 40.16
N ARG A 380 0.52 3.69 39.78
CA ARG A 380 1.59 4.04 40.73
C ARG A 380 1.41 5.41 41.38
N LYS A 381 0.80 6.38 40.69
CA LYS A 381 0.47 7.70 41.25
C LYS A 381 -0.73 7.70 42.20
N LYS A 382 -1.60 6.69 42.12
CA LYS A 382 -2.72 6.52 43.06
C LYS A 382 -2.30 5.82 44.35
N ASP A 383 -1.23 5.03 44.27
CA ASP A 383 -0.69 4.25 45.40
C ASP A 383 0.44 4.99 46.16
N SER A 384 0.84 6.18 45.72
CA SER A 384 1.82 7.09 46.35
C SER A 384 1.13 8.29 46.96
#